data_AF-A0A7V2EF89-F1
#
_entry.id   AF-A0A7V2EF89-F1
#
_cell.length_a   1.000
_cell.length_b   1.000
_cell.length_c   1.000
_cell.angle_alpha   90.00
_cell.angle_beta   90.00
_cell.angle_gamma   90.00
#
_symmetry.space_group_name_H-M   'P 1'
#
loop_
_entity.id
_entity.type
_entity.pdbx_description
1 polymer ?
#
loop_
_entity_poly.entity_id
_entity_poly.type
_entity_poly.pdbx_seq_one_letter_code
_entity_poly.pdbx_strand_id
1 'polypeptide(L)'
;MDKTSVVEAGERVSFSKIRTAIPLPNLIAVQKASYEQFLQMDLLPEERKNVGLQAVFTSVFPLSDFRSSCELHFVHYELGVWECKCGKLSGLQHLRINCEHCGSRIKAAEPH
;
A
#
# COMPACT_ATOMS: atom_id res chain seq x y z
N MET A 1 -18.55 -11.21 18.70
CA MET A 1 -19.92 -11.39 18.18
C MET A 1 -19.96 -10.74 16.82
N ASP A 2 -19.56 -11.47 15.77
CA ASP A 2 -19.53 -10.96 14.40
C ASP A 2 -20.71 -11.55 13.63
N LYS A 3 -21.69 -10.70 13.33
CA LYS A 3 -22.91 -11.08 12.61
C LYS A 3 -22.64 -10.94 11.12
N THR A 4 -22.07 -11.98 10.51
CA THR A 4 -22.06 -12.12 9.05
C THR A 4 -23.46 -12.52 8.61
N SER A 5 -24.19 -11.57 8.03
CA SER A 5 -25.50 -11.79 7.41
C SER A 5 -25.38 -12.85 6.32
N VAL A 6 -25.85 -14.06 6.60
CA VAL A 6 -25.86 -15.19 5.66
C VAL A 6 -26.99 -14.96 4.66
N VAL A 7 -26.60 -14.79 3.39
CA VAL A 7 -27.52 -14.85 2.25
C VAL A 7 -28.11 -16.25 2.20
N GLU A 8 -29.44 -16.40 2.18
CA GLU A 8 -30.12 -17.70 2.06
C GLU A 8 -29.83 -18.33 0.68
N ALA A 9 -28.70 -19.00 0.56
CA ALA A 9 -28.39 -19.92 -0.51
C ALA A 9 -28.91 -21.31 -0.11
N GLY A 10 -29.56 -22.00 -1.05
CA GLY A 10 -30.12 -23.34 -0.83
C GLY A 10 -29.12 -24.32 -0.18
N GLU A 11 -29.65 -25.29 0.56
CA GLU A 11 -28.88 -26.21 1.40
C GLU A 11 -27.77 -26.91 0.59
N ARG A 12 -26.51 -26.55 0.87
CA ARG A 12 -25.34 -27.11 0.20
C ARG A 12 -24.89 -28.37 0.95
N VAL A 13 -25.17 -29.53 0.37
CA VAL A 13 -24.68 -30.81 0.91
C VAL A 13 -23.26 -31.08 0.39
N SER A 14 -22.33 -31.39 1.30
CA SER A 14 -20.96 -31.82 0.97
C SER A 14 -20.78 -33.30 1.29
N PHE A 15 -20.30 -34.09 0.32
CA PHE A 15 -19.98 -35.52 0.47
C PHE A 15 -18.49 -35.78 0.70
N SER A 16 -17.71 -34.73 1.00
CA SER A 16 -16.26 -34.82 1.17
C SER A 16 -15.89 -35.65 2.41
N LYS A 17 -15.16 -36.76 2.20
CA LYS A 17 -14.67 -37.63 3.28
C LYS A 17 -13.41 -37.09 3.97
N ILE A 18 -12.64 -36.26 3.26
CA ILE A 18 -11.38 -35.67 3.73
C ILE A 18 -11.65 -34.22 4.10
N ARG A 19 -11.24 -33.81 5.31
CA ARG A 19 -11.32 -32.42 5.76
C ARG A 19 -10.16 -31.63 5.17
N THR A 20 -10.46 -30.49 4.55
CA THR A 20 -9.45 -29.52 4.12
C THR A 20 -8.74 -28.95 5.35
N ALA A 21 -7.47 -29.30 5.54
CA ALA A 21 -6.65 -28.83 6.67
C ALA A 21 -6.16 -27.38 6.49
N ILE A 22 -6.10 -26.91 5.24
CA ILE A 22 -5.61 -25.58 4.88
C ILE A 22 -6.79 -24.80 4.28
N PRO A 23 -7.09 -23.59 4.78
CA PRO A 23 -8.12 -22.74 4.19
C PRO A 23 -7.71 -22.33 2.78
N LEU A 24 -8.70 -22.03 1.93
CA LEU A 24 -8.40 -21.53 0.59
C LEU A 24 -7.61 -20.21 0.72
N PRO A 25 -6.42 -20.10 0.09
CA PRO A 25 -5.66 -18.87 0.15
C PRO A 25 -6.42 -17.75 -0.56
N ASN A 26 -6.09 -16.51 -0.21
CA ASN A 26 -6.60 -15.35 -0.94
C ASN A 26 -6.06 -15.39 -2.38
N LEU A 27 -6.95 -15.72 -3.33
CA LEU A 27 -6.62 -15.94 -4.73
C LEU A 27 -6.10 -14.69 -5.45
N ILE A 28 -6.30 -13.51 -4.87
CA ILE A 28 -5.83 -12.23 -5.41
C ILE A 28 -4.65 -11.64 -4.64
N ALA A 29 -4.10 -12.38 -3.66
CA ALA A 29 -3.04 -11.88 -2.80
C ALA A 29 -1.77 -11.51 -3.57
N VAL A 30 -1.37 -12.34 -4.54
CA VAL A 30 -0.17 -12.10 -5.35
C VAL A 30 -0.32 -10.82 -6.18
N GLN A 31 -1.48 -10.63 -6.80
CA GLN A 31 -1.76 -9.46 -7.63
C GLN A 31 -1.80 -8.19 -6.79
N LYS A 32 -2.45 -8.24 -5.61
CA LYS A 32 -2.47 -7.13 -4.65
C LYS A 32 -1.07 -6.76 -4.18
N ALA A 33 -0.30 -7.75 -3.71
CA ALA A 33 1.05 -7.53 -3.21
C ALA A 33 1.99 -6.95 -4.29
N SER A 34 1.88 -7.42 -5.53
CA SER A 34 2.66 -6.89 -6.65
C SER A 34 2.33 -5.41 -6.92
N TYR A 35 1.04 -5.05 -6.86
CA TYR A 35 0.59 -3.67 -7.07
C TYR A 35 1.02 -2.74 -5.93
N GLU A 36 0.83 -3.17 -4.67
CA GLU A 36 1.27 -2.42 -3.49
C GLU A 36 2.78 -2.18 -3.49
N GLN A 37 3.57 -3.21 -3.83
CA GLN A 37 5.02 -3.09 -3.94
C GLN A 37 5.45 -2.16 -5.07
N PHE A 38 4.71 -2.15 -6.19
CA PHE A 38 5.01 -1.28 -7.32
C PHE A 38 4.74 0.20 -6.99
N LEU A 39 3.66 0.49 -6.27
CA LEU A 39 3.24 1.87 -5.98
C LEU A 39 3.83 2.47 -4.70
N GLN A 40 4.04 1.69 -3.64
CA GLN A 40 4.55 2.17 -2.35
C GLN A 40 3.73 3.34 -1.77
N MET A 41 2.39 3.26 -1.86
CA MET A 41 1.47 4.36 -1.52
C MET A 41 1.47 4.75 -0.04
N ASP A 42 1.70 3.80 0.85
CA ASP A 42 1.65 3.98 2.31
C ASP A 42 3.00 4.44 2.91
N LEU A 43 4.03 4.59 2.07
CA LEU A 43 5.38 5.02 2.43
C LEU A 43 5.55 6.52 2.21
N LEU A 44 6.16 7.18 3.19
CA LEU A 44 6.65 8.55 3.00
C LEU A 44 7.72 8.55 1.92
N PRO A 45 7.92 9.65 1.17
CA PRO A 45 8.93 9.73 0.11
C PRO A 45 10.32 9.22 0.54
N GLU A 46 10.75 9.53 1.76
CA GLU A 46 12.04 9.14 2.34
C GLU A 46 12.16 7.65 2.67
N GLU A 47 11.04 6.96 2.89
CA GLU A 47 11.02 5.54 3.27
C GLU A 47 10.87 4.61 2.05
N ARG A 48 10.65 5.18 0.85
CA ARG A 48 10.43 4.39 -0.37
C ARG A 48 11.72 3.72 -0.82
N LYS A 49 11.60 2.47 -1.22
CA LYS A 49 12.67 1.69 -1.85
C LYS A 49 12.76 2.07 -3.33
N ASN A 50 13.95 1.95 -3.90
CA ASN A 50 14.18 2.19 -5.33
C ASN A 50 13.67 1.03 -6.20
N VAL A 51 12.35 0.82 -6.21
CA VAL A 51 11.61 -0.22 -6.96
C VAL A 51 10.31 0.36 -7.50
N GLY A 52 9.70 -0.30 -8.49
CA GLY A 52 8.41 0.11 -9.05
C GLY A 52 8.45 1.53 -9.61
N LEU A 53 7.47 2.37 -9.26
CA LEU A 53 7.41 3.77 -9.73
C LEU A 53 8.63 4.59 -9.33
N GLN A 54 9.14 4.42 -8.11
CA GLN A 54 10.33 5.14 -7.64
C GLN A 54 11.54 4.85 -8.54
N ALA A 55 11.73 3.58 -8.93
CA ALA A 55 12.81 3.19 -9.84
C ALA A 55 12.63 3.76 -11.24
N VAL A 56 11.41 3.75 -11.76
CA VAL A 56 11.11 4.32 -13.08
C VAL A 56 11.46 5.81 -13.10
N PHE A 57 11.00 6.59 -12.12
CA PHE A 57 11.34 8.01 -12.06
C PHE A 57 12.85 8.24 -11.87
N THR A 58 13.47 7.51 -10.94
CA THR A 58 14.92 7.66 -10.69
C THR A 58 15.77 7.25 -11.91
N SER A 59 15.29 6.35 -12.77
CA SER A 59 16.00 5.95 -13.99
C SER A 59 15.87 6.92 -15.16
N VAL A 60 14.82 7.74 -15.19
CA VAL A 60 14.54 8.67 -16.29
C VAL A 60 15.15 10.05 -16.02
N PHE A 61 15.22 10.45 -14.75
CA PHE A 61 15.77 11.73 -14.35
C PHE A 61 17.26 11.60 -13.92
N PRO A 62 18.07 12.66 -14.08
CA PRO A 62 17.69 13.99 -14.54
C PRO A 62 17.54 14.11 -16.06
N LEU A 63 16.71 15.07 -16.49
CA LEU A 63 16.51 15.42 -17.90
C LEU A 63 17.07 16.81 -18.16
N SER A 64 17.99 16.93 -19.11
CA SER A 64 18.66 18.19 -19.47
C SER A 64 18.26 18.64 -20.86
N ASP A 65 18.13 19.96 -21.06
CA ASP A 65 17.91 20.53 -22.39
C ASP A 65 19.15 20.37 -23.29
N PHE A 66 18.99 20.46 -24.62
CA PHE A 66 20.06 20.34 -25.61
C PHE A 66 21.23 21.31 -25.37
N ARG A 67 20.93 22.50 -24.82
CA ARG A 67 21.94 23.51 -24.49
C ARG A 67 22.50 23.39 -23.08
N SER A 68 22.10 22.38 -22.32
CA SER A 68 22.50 22.18 -20.92
C SER A 68 22.27 23.41 -20.01
N SER A 69 21.32 24.28 -20.36
CA SER A 69 21.01 25.50 -19.59
C SER A 69 19.99 25.25 -18.48
N CYS A 70 19.23 24.16 -18.56
CA CYS A 70 18.20 23.77 -17.62
C CYS A 70 18.22 22.25 -17.42
N GLU A 71 17.99 21.81 -16.18
CA GLU A 71 17.90 20.40 -15.79
C GLU A 71 16.67 20.20 -14.91
N LEU A 72 15.86 19.19 -15.22
CA LEU A 72 14.76 18.74 -14.39
C LEU A 72 15.21 17.61 -13.48
N HIS A 73 14.87 17.72 -12.20
CA HIS A 73 15.12 16.71 -11.18
C HIS A 73 13.82 16.15 -10.65
N PHE A 74 13.80 14.84 -10.43
CA PHE A 74 12.73 14.18 -9.70
C PHE A 74 12.92 14.38 -8.19
N VAL A 75 11.89 14.90 -7.51
CA VAL A 75 11.90 15.07 -6.04
C VAL A 75 11.13 13.93 -5.38
N HIS A 76 9.83 13.82 -5.65
CA HIS A 76 8.99 12.73 -5.19
C HIS A 76 7.69 12.65 -6.00
N TYR A 77 6.92 11.58 -5.80
CA TYR A 77 5.55 11.43 -6.31
C TYR A 77 4.55 11.25 -5.18
N GLU A 78 3.30 11.60 -5.43
CA GLU A 78 2.17 11.36 -4.53
C GLU A 78 1.01 10.78 -5.35
N LEU A 79 0.30 9.79 -4.77
CA LEU A 79 -0.81 9.11 -5.43
C LEU A 79 -2.04 9.19 -4.54
N GLY A 80 -3.17 9.63 -5.09
CA GLY A 80 -4.44 9.70 -4.37
C GLY A 80 -4.64 10.98 -3.56
N VAL A 81 -5.82 11.08 -2.94
CA VAL A 81 -6.21 12.19 -2.07
C VAL A 81 -5.97 11.76 -0.64
N TRP A 82 -4.90 12.27 -0.03
CA TRP A 82 -4.53 11.96 1.36
C TRP A 82 -5.26 12.85 2.37
N GLU A 83 -6.46 13.31 2.03
CA GLU A 83 -7.28 14.13 2.91
C GLU A 83 -8.41 13.28 3.48
N CYS A 84 -8.58 13.32 4.81
CA CYS A 84 -9.77 12.75 5.43
C CYS A 84 -11.01 13.49 4.94
N LYS A 85 -12.16 12.81 4.83
CA LYS A 85 -13.43 13.43 4.41
C LYS A 85 -13.84 14.65 5.25
N CYS A 86 -13.36 14.75 6.49
CA CYS A 86 -13.60 15.91 7.35
C CYS A 86 -12.57 17.04 7.20
N GLY A 87 -11.57 16.90 6.33
CA GLY A 87 -10.52 17.88 6.05
C GLY A 87 -9.46 18.09 7.14
N LYS A 88 -9.61 17.44 8.31
CA LYS A 88 -8.74 17.69 9.47
C LYS A 88 -7.36 17.00 9.40
N LEU A 89 -7.23 15.98 8.55
CA LEU A 89 -6.00 15.22 8.38
C LEU A 89 -5.65 15.25 6.89
N SER A 90 -4.40 15.63 6.59
CA SER A 90 -3.85 15.63 5.24
C SER A 90 -2.49 14.95 5.19
N GLY A 91 -2.19 14.28 4.08
CA GLY A 91 -0.92 13.62 3.84
C GLY A 91 -0.70 12.33 4.66
N LEU A 92 0.41 11.68 4.36
CA LEU A 92 0.79 10.37 4.92
C LEU A 92 1.40 10.44 6.33
N GLN A 93 1.75 11.64 6.82
CA GLN A 93 2.46 11.79 8.09
C GLN A 93 1.65 11.29 9.29
N HIS A 94 0.31 11.39 9.21
CA HIS A 94 -0.61 10.91 10.23
C HIS A 94 -0.66 9.38 10.34
N LEU A 95 -0.08 8.65 9.38
CA LEU A 95 0.09 7.19 9.44
C LEU A 95 1.39 6.78 10.15
N ARG A 96 2.11 7.72 10.76
CA ARG A 96 3.31 7.42 11.57
C ARG A 96 2.99 7.64 13.04
N ILE A 97 3.38 6.66 13.85
CA ILE A 97 3.40 6.76 15.30
C ILE A 97 4.85 6.75 15.77
N ASN A 98 5.15 7.46 16.85
CA ASN A 98 6.44 7.38 17.50
C ASN A 98 6.42 6.21 18.49
N CYS A 99 7.43 5.35 18.43
CA CYS A 99 7.59 4.28 19.40
C CYS A 99 7.87 4.87 20.78
N GLU A 100 7.07 4.51 21.78
CA GLU A 100 7.25 5.00 23.16
C GLU A 100 8.55 4.51 23.81
N HIS A 101 9.13 3.42 23.29
CA HIS A 101 10.35 2.84 23.85
C HIS A 101 11.65 3.42 23.26
N CYS A 102 11.70 3.68 21.95
CA CYS A 102 12.93 4.12 21.27
C CYS A 102 12.79 5.44 20.49
N GLY A 103 11.60 6.02 20.40
CA GLY A 103 11.33 7.27 19.69
C GLY A 103 11.24 7.14 18.16
N SER A 104 11.57 5.97 17.58
CA SER A 104 11.52 5.76 16.13
C SER A 104 10.12 5.97 15.55
N ARG A 105 10.04 6.60 14.38
CA ARG A 105 8.80 6.75 13.61
C ARG A 105 8.51 5.43 12.89
N ILE A 106 7.42 4.76 13.27
CA ILE A 106 7.00 3.50 12.65
C ILE A 106 5.63 3.68 12.00
N LYS A 107 5.32 2.86 11.00
CA LYS A 107 3.98 2.81 10.42
C LYS A 107 2.97 2.39 11.48
N ALA A 108 1.87 3.13 11.60
CA ALA A 108 0.72 2.66 12.36
C ALA A 108 0.27 1.33 11.75
N ALA A 109 0.21 0.26 12.55
CA ALA A 109 -0.26 -1.03 12.05
C ALA A 109 -1.69 -0.88 11.51
N GLU A 110 -1.99 -1.54 10.39
CA GLU A 110 -3.37 -1.63 9.90
C GLU A 110 -4.25 -2.19 11.02
N PRO A 111 -5.38 -1.53 11.35
CA PRO A 111 -6.40 -2.17 12.17
C PRO A 111 -6.92 -3.36 11.36
N HIS A 112 -6.66 -4.55 11.88
CA HIS A 112 -7.17 -5.83 11.40
C HIS A 112 -8.68 -5.93 11.59
#